data_AF-A0A539EAR7-F1
#
_entry.id   AF-A0A539EAR7-F1
#
_cell.length_a   1.000
_cell.length_b   1.000
_cell.length_c   1.000
_cell.angle_alpha   90.00
_cell.angle_beta   90.00
_cell.angle_gamma   90.00
#
_symmetry.space_group_name_H-M   'P 1'
#
loop_
_entity.id
_entity.type
_entity.pdbx_description
1 polymer ?
#
loop_
_entity_poly.entity_id
_entity_poly.type
_entity_poly.pdbx_seq_one_letter_code
_entity_poly.pdbx_strand_id
1 'polypeptide(L)'
;FLEIPEGKLGVVESRDGNPLSGGRVLARKIDCDSFQSARLFLEKGGERGPQITIIPPGTYRINSALFTVAMTDVLEIEDNMVGIVTTREGKPLPTGDIAGREIDGHNMYQDAQTFIDNSGFKGLQEQVMLAGRYFINPRFATIEIKDMTTVPIAHVGVVIAYVGKAGVDVTGDAFKHGNLVTRGEKGVWVDTLDPGKYPINPYTHKVENVPTANVVLNWATGKTEAHKLDEKLSTITVRSSDGFKFNLDVSQIIHIPGKEAPKVIARFGSVLNLVTQVLEPIIGNYFRNTAQGSDVIDFLRGREARQGDARTKISAALNEYNVVAVDTLIGDIVPPDDLMTTLTDRKLAEQREVTYASQKRAQDVRRDLQQAQAMADTQPDVVKAERQVSIKTFEANATVEKAKGEAESKKLVAEADAMVLKTVGAAEGEKIMAVGTSEAKVIKQKIDSMESGNFALIEVARALSTSGFKLVPDVVAGGGEGGGNTLVNVLMAGLIQDNLRHKPPDARNAPAVGPTGPGESSGMTEG
;
A
#
# COMPACT_ATOMS: atom_id res chain seq x y z
N PHE A 1 61.15 70.00 16.73
CA PHE A 1 60.72 68.69 17.23
C PHE A 1 59.75 68.10 16.23
N LEU A 2 59.80 66.78 16.03
CA LEU A 2 58.73 66.04 15.36
C LEU A 2 58.00 65.24 16.44
N GLU A 3 56.68 65.30 16.44
CA GLU A 3 55.82 64.50 17.31
C GLU A 3 55.11 63.46 16.45
N ILE A 4 55.27 62.19 16.79
CA ILE A 4 54.59 61.06 16.17
C ILE A 4 53.48 60.65 17.14
N PRO A 5 52.19 60.90 16.82
CA PRO A 5 51.11 60.66 17.76
C PRO A 5 50.91 59.16 18.00
N GLU A 6 50.38 58.81 19.17
CA GLU A 6 49.93 57.46 19.45
C GLU A 6 48.94 56.98 18.38
N GLY A 7 49.13 55.76 17.89
CA GLY A 7 48.43 55.26 16.70
C GLY A 7 49.26 55.27 15.41
N LYS A 8 50.35 56.06 15.35
CA LYS A 8 51.19 56.18 14.15
C LYS A 8 52.65 55.78 14.38
N LEU A 9 53.32 55.43 13.28
CA LEU A 9 54.75 55.15 13.18
C LEU A 9 55.40 56.12 12.17
N GLY A 10 56.66 56.48 12.39
CA GLY A 10 57.45 57.30 11.48
C GLY A 10 58.28 56.44 10.52
N VAL A 11 57.96 56.49 9.23
CA VAL A 11 58.79 55.93 8.16
C VAL A 11 59.77 57.00 7.69
N VAL A 12 61.08 56.73 7.78
CA VAL A 12 62.12 57.73 7.49
C VAL A 12 62.65 57.58 6.06
N GLU A 13 62.93 58.68 5.40
CA GLU A 13 63.66 58.76 4.13
C GLU A 13 64.80 59.79 4.26
N SER A 14 66.04 59.34 4.10
CA SER A 14 67.22 60.22 4.15
C SER A 14 67.48 60.84 2.79
N ARG A 15 67.70 62.16 2.76
CA ARG A 15 68.04 62.92 1.55
C ARG A 15 69.53 62.91 1.21
N ASP A 16 70.39 62.54 2.16
CA ASP A 16 71.84 62.51 2.01
C ASP A 16 72.44 61.23 2.62
N GLY A 17 73.71 60.98 2.32
CA GLY A 17 74.44 59.77 2.67
C GLY A 17 74.91 58.96 1.45
N ASN A 18 75.51 57.80 1.72
CA ASN A 18 76.00 56.85 0.71
C ASN A 18 74.88 56.39 -0.24
N PRO A 19 75.15 56.09 -1.52
CA PRO A 19 74.16 55.47 -2.39
C PRO A 19 73.76 54.08 -1.86
N LEU A 20 72.47 53.74 -1.96
CA LEU A 20 71.92 52.42 -1.65
C LEU A 20 72.74 51.28 -2.27
N SER A 21 73.26 50.39 -1.43
CA SER A 21 74.14 49.31 -1.87
C SER A 21 73.39 48.15 -2.53
N GLY A 22 73.84 47.76 -3.72
CA GLY A 22 73.61 46.42 -4.29
C GLY A 22 72.16 45.99 -4.53
N GLY A 23 71.35 46.81 -5.21
CA GLY A 23 70.01 46.40 -5.67
C GLY A 23 68.95 46.29 -4.57
N ARG A 24 69.23 46.84 -3.39
CA ARG A 24 68.29 47.01 -2.27
C ARG A 24 67.28 48.12 -2.54
N VAL A 25 66.15 48.04 -1.85
CA VAL A 25 65.06 49.02 -1.89
C VAL A 25 65.05 49.88 -0.63
N LEU A 26 65.53 49.34 0.50
CA LEU A 26 65.68 50.07 1.76
C LEU A 26 67.16 50.13 2.21
N ALA A 27 67.49 51.23 2.87
CA ALA A 27 68.77 51.48 3.52
C ALA A 27 68.91 50.67 4.81
N ARG A 28 70.12 50.16 5.07
CA ARG A 28 70.46 49.36 6.26
C ARG A 28 70.21 50.16 7.55
N LYS A 29 69.60 49.50 8.55
CA LYS A 29 69.40 50.03 9.91
C LYS A 29 70.76 50.35 10.54
N ILE A 30 70.91 51.61 10.93
CA ILE A 30 72.08 52.17 11.60
C ILE A 30 71.61 52.73 12.94
N ASP A 31 72.27 52.31 14.01
CA ASP A 31 72.04 52.84 15.35
C ASP A 31 72.52 54.31 15.42
N CYS A 32 71.57 55.24 15.49
CA CYS A 32 71.84 56.69 15.45
C CYS A 32 70.91 57.49 16.37
N ASP A 33 70.47 56.88 17.49
CA ASP A 33 69.47 57.46 18.42
C ASP A 33 68.20 57.92 17.68
N SER A 34 67.48 56.96 17.08
CA SER A 34 66.21 57.18 16.36
C SER A 34 66.22 58.38 15.39
N PHE A 35 67.31 58.52 14.62
CA PHE A 35 67.57 59.61 13.66
C PHE A 35 67.63 61.04 14.26
N GLN A 36 67.75 61.17 15.58
CA GLN A 36 68.01 62.46 16.25
C GLN A 36 69.45 62.92 16.00
N SER A 37 70.41 61.99 15.99
CA SER A 37 71.84 62.29 15.81
C SER A 37 72.29 62.19 14.35
N ALA A 38 71.93 63.20 13.56
CA ALA A 38 72.32 63.34 12.14
C ALA A 38 73.82 63.11 11.86
N ARG A 39 74.71 63.58 12.75
CA ARG A 39 76.16 63.33 12.68
C ARG A 39 76.49 61.83 12.77
N LEU A 40 75.96 61.13 13.79
CA LEU A 40 76.22 59.70 13.99
C LEU A 40 75.67 58.85 12.85
N PHE A 41 74.55 59.24 12.23
CA PHE A 41 74.02 58.57 11.04
C PHE A 41 75.02 58.61 9.88
N LEU A 42 75.56 59.80 9.56
CA LEU A 42 76.54 59.97 8.47
C LEU A 42 77.89 59.33 8.80
N GLU A 43 78.40 59.50 10.03
CA GLU A 43 79.68 58.92 10.48
C GLU A 43 79.66 57.38 10.52
N LYS A 44 78.51 56.76 10.86
CA LYS A 44 78.31 55.30 10.77
C LYS A 44 77.95 54.80 9.36
N GLY A 45 78.06 55.65 8.32
CA GLY A 45 77.94 55.25 6.92
C GLY A 45 76.52 55.26 6.35
N GLY A 46 75.62 56.10 6.87
CA GLY A 46 74.22 56.27 6.46
C GLY A 46 73.98 56.21 4.95
N GLU A 47 73.04 55.36 4.52
CA GLU A 47 72.61 55.24 3.13
C GLU A 47 71.43 56.20 2.83
N ARG A 48 71.50 56.91 1.70
CA ARG A 48 70.48 57.82 1.19
C ARG A 48 69.28 57.04 0.65
N GLY A 49 68.07 57.48 0.98
CA GLY A 49 66.81 56.89 0.52
C GLY A 49 65.97 56.35 1.67
N PRO A 50 64.99 55.47 1.38
CA PRO A 50 64.05 54.95 2.36
C PRO A 50 64.77 54.10 3.40
N GLN A 51 64.56 54.36 4.68
CA GLN A 51 65.20 53.63 5.76
C GLN A 51 64.38 52.40 6.14
N ILE A 52 65.05 51.29 6.49
CA ILE A 52 64.39 50.10 7.02
C ILE A 52 63.88 50.32 8.46
N THR A 53 64.63 51.08 9.27
CA THR A 53 64.24 51.46 10.64
C THR A 53 63.04 52.40 10.64
N ILE A 54 62.07 52.11 11.50
CA ILE A 54 60.93 52.98 11.81
C ILE A 54 61.13 53.67 13.16
N ILE A 55 60.43 54.79 13.36
CA ILE A 55 60.40 55.51 14.62
C ILE A 55 59.06 55.23 15.32
N PRO A 56 59.03 54.73 16.58
CA PRO A 56 57.79 54.53 17.32
C PRO A 56 57.15 55.88 17.76
N PRO A 57 55.89 55.89 18.21
CA PRO A 57 55.24 57.12 18.69
C PRO A 57 56.03 57.81 19.81
N GLY A 58 55.99 59.14 19.84
CA GLY A 58 56.77 59.99 20.76
C GLY A 58 57.34 61.25 20.11
N THR A 59 58.15 62.01 20.86
CA THR A 59 58.64 63.34 20.47
C THR A 59 60.16 63.35 20.26
N TYR A 60 60.60 63.62 19.02
CA TYR A 60 61.99 63.45 18.58
C TYR A 60 62.63 64.75 18.06
N ARG A 61 63.95 64.86 18.19
CA ARG A 61 64.77 65.99 17.67
C ARG A 61 65.37 65.70 16.30
N ILE A 62 64.53 65.36 15.32
CA ILE A 62 64.96 64.99 13.96
C ILE A 62 65.27 66.25 13.12
N ASN A 63 66.34 66.20 12.32
CA ASN A 63 66.70 67.26 11.37
C ASN A 63 65.91 67.11 10.05
N SER A 64 64.91 67.97 9.82
CA SER A 64 64.02 67.95 8.66
C SER A 64 64.67 68.35 7.32
N ALA A 65 65.89 68.91 7.33
CA ALA A 65 66.66 69.14 6.11
C ALA A 65 67.24 67.82 5.57
N LEU A 66 67.73 66.97 6.47
CA LEU A 66 68.36 65.68 6.16
C LEU A 66 67.35 64.54 6.03
N PHE A 67 66.39 64.45 6.95
CA PHE A 67 65.42 63.37 7.03
C PHE A 67 64.01 63.86 6.75
N THR A 68 63.33 63.23 5.80
CA THR A 68 61.87 63.32 5.66
C THR A 68 61.24 62.18 6.46
N VAL A 69 60.23 62.45 7.27
CA VAL A 69 59.47 61.43 8.01
C VAL A 69 58.03 61.44 7.54
N ALA A 70 57.57 60.33 6.97
CA ALA A 70 56.18 60.11 6.67
C ALA A 70 55.53 59.40 7.87
N MET A 71 54.38 59.90 8.34
CA MET A 71 53.58 59.19 9.32
C MET A 71 52.73 58.14 8.61
N THR A 72 52.65 56.94 9.17
CA THR A 72 51.69 55.90 8.74
C THR A 72 51.06 55.28 9.97
N ASP A 73 49.83 54.78 9.85
CA ASP A 73 49.13 54.14 10.95
C ASP A 73 49.77 52.80 11.33
N VAL A 74 49.74 52.47 12.62
CA VAL A 74 50.29 51.22 13.17
C VAL A 74 49.41 50.05 12.75
N LEU A 75 50.01 48.91 12.39
CA LEU A 75 49.24 47.72 12.06
C LEU A 75 48.58 47.18 13.33
N GLU A 76 47.26 47.06 13.27
CA GLU A 76 46.43 46.42 14.30
C GLU A 76 45.64 45.30 13.62
N ILE A 77 45.77 44.09 14.15
CA ILE A 77 45.10 42.89 13.66
C ILE A 77 44.04 42.53 14.72
N GLU A 78 42.77 42.57 14.33
CA GLU A 78 41.66 42.28 15.24
C GLU A 78 41.63 40.81 15.69
N ASP A 79 40.97 40.56 16.83
CA ASP A 79 40.76 39.20 17.33
C ASP A 79 40.05 38.33 16.29
N ASN A 80 40.51 37.08 16.16
CA ASN A 80 40.07 36.11 15.14
C ASN A 80 40.54 36.40 13.70
N MET A 81 41.36 37.42 13.46
CA MET A 81 42.00 37.66 12.17
C MET A 81 43.47 37.18 12.14
N VAL A 82 44.01 37.03 10.93
CA VAL A 82 45.42 36.76 10.64
C VAL A 82 45.98 37.77 9.65
N GLY A 83 47.19 38.25 9.91
CA GLY A 83 47.98 39.04 8.98
C GLY A 83 48.80 38.14 8.06
N ILE A 84 48.51 38.17 6.77
CA ILE A 84 49.27 37.48 5.72
C ILE A 84 50.38 38.41 5.24
N VAL A 85 51.64 38.04 5.46
CA VAL A 85 52.79 38.90 5.21
C VAL A 85 53.34 38.69 3.80
N THR A 86 53.53 39.78 3.07
CA THR A 86 54.31 39.83 1.83
C THR A 86 55.48 40.80 2.00
N THR A 87 56.70 40.28 2.07
CA THR A 87 57.94 41.06 2.15
C THR A 87 58.37 41.53 0.76
N ARG A 88 58.95 42.72 0.66
CA ARG A 88 59.45 43.31 -0.58
C ARG A 88 60.96 43.15 -0.75
N GLU A 89 61.65 42.83 0.34
CA GLU A 89 63.11 42.76 0.42
C GLU A 89 63.58 41.47 1.10
N GLY A 90 64.77 41.00 0.71
CA GLY A 90 65.29 39.67 1.05
C GLY A 90 65.83 38.94 -0.18
N LYS A 91 66.26 37.68 0.02
CA LYS A 91 66.68 36.77 -1.04
C LYS A 91 65.51 36.41 -1.96
N PRO A 92 65.73 36.19 -3.28
CA PRO A 92 64.68 35.68 -4.15
C PRO A 92 64.20 34.29 -3.67
N LEU A 93 62.91 33.99 -3.90
CA LEU A 93 62.35 32.66 -3.63
C LEU A 93 63.07 31.59 -4.49
N PRO A 94 63.28 30.37 -3.94
CA PRO A 94 63.72 29.23 -4.74
C PRO A 94 62.75 28.91 -5.88
N THR A 95 63.28 28.47 -7.03
CA THR A 95 62.46 28.08 -8.18
C THR A 95 61.54 26.91 -7.84
N GLY A 96 60.23 27.18 -7.73
CA GLY A 96 59.19 26.19 -7.38
C GLY A 96 58.54 26.38 -6.01
N ASP A 97 59.13 27.21 -5.13
CA ASP A 97 58.54 27.61 -3.84
C ASP A 97 57.68 28.87 -4.04
N ILE A 98 56.43 28.87 -3.55
CA ILE A 98 55.49 29.99 -3.71
C ILE A 98 55.53 31.01 -2.55
N ALA A 99 56.19 30.67 -1.44
CA ALA A 99 56.33 31.52 -0.27
C ALA A 99 57.68 31.30 0.45
N GLY A 100 58.11 32.30 1.20
CA GLY A 100 59.28 32.25 2.07
C GLY A 100 59.02 31.36 3.28
N ARG A 101 60.00 30.50 3.58
CA ARG A 101 60.00 29.63 4.77
C ARG A 101 60.09 30.47 6.04
N GLU A 102 59.50 29.97 7.12
CA GLU A 102 59.60 30.56 8.45
C GLU A 102 61.05 30.65 8.95
N ILE A 103 61.39 31.78 9.59
CA ILE A 103 62.74 32.14 10.06
C ILE A 103 62.63 32.82 11.43
N ASP A 104 63.35 32.29 12.42
CA ASP A 104 63.27 32.78 13.80
C ASP A 104 63.99 34.12 14.06
N GLY A 105 63.74 34.66 15.27
CA GLY A 105 64.55 35.74 15.86
C GLY A 105 64.24 37.17 15.38
N HIS A 106 63.31 37.35 14.46
CA HIS A 106 63.04 38.65 13.81
C HIS A 106 61.76 39.38 14.31
N ASN A 107 61.16 38.88 15.40
CA ASN A 107 60.06 39.49 16.14
C ASN A 107 58.81 39.86 15.30
N MET A 108 58.28 38.89 14.54
CA MET A 108 57.09 39.03 13.68
C MET A 108 57.18 40.25 12.74
N TYR A 109 58.19 40.25 11.87
CA TYR A 109 58.48 41.26 10.85
C TYR A 109 58.75 42.70 11.34
N GLN A 110 58.81 42.94 12.66
CA GLN A 110 59.15 44.25 13.23
C GLN A 110 60.66 44.55 13.11
N ASP A 111 61.53 43.58 13.40
CA ASP A 111 62.99 43.70 13.20
C ASP A 111 63.39 43.25 11.79
N ALA A 112 62.94 44.04 10.80
CA ALA A 112 63.17 43.83 9.37
C ALA A 112 64.65 43.67 8.98
N GLN A 113 65.59 44.31 9.69
CA GLN A 113 67.02 44.07 9.49
C GLN A 113 67.41 42.63 9.86
N THR A 114 67.00 42.17 11.05
CA THR A 114 67.28 40.82 11.54
C THR A 114 66.70 39.76 10.61
N PHE A 115 65.52 40.01 10.02
CA PHE A 115 64.97 39.14 8.98
C PHE A 115 65.89 39.04 7.75
N ILE A 116 66.40 40.16 7.23
CA ILE A 116 67.30 40.16 6.05
C ILE A 116 68.65 39.50 6.37
N ASP A 117 69.25 39.85 7.51
CA ASP A 117 70.55 39.30 7.92
C ASP A 117 70.43 37.78 8.25
N ASN A 118 69.29 37.32 8.80
CA ASN A 118 68.92 35.90 8.93
C ASN A 118 68.52 35.21 7.59
N SER A 119 68.85 35.82 6.44
CA SER A 119 68.60 35.28 5.09
C SER A 119 67.14 35.17 4.66
N GLY A 120 66.28 36.06 5.18
CA GLY A 120 64.88 36.19 4.81
C GLY A 120 64.60 36.26 3.30
N PHE A 121 63.50 35.65 2.88
CA PHE A 121 63.04 35.64 1.48
C PHE A 121 62.11 36.81 1.18
N LYS A 122 62.19 37.37 -0.03
CA LYS A 122 61.24 38.37 -0.54
C LYS A 122 60.03 37.69 -1.19
N GLY A 123 58.82 38.17 -0.90
CA GLY A 123 57.55 37.66 -1.43
C GLY A 123 56.57 37.28 -0.32
N LEU A 124 55.53 36.55 -0.68
CA LEU A 124 54.60 35.93 0.28
C LEU A 124 55.37 35.10 1.31
N GLN A 125 54.95 35.11 2.57
CA GLN A 125 55.55 34.32 3.65
C GLN A 125 54.63 33.19 4.10
N GLU A 126 55.21 32.10 4.59
CA GLU A 126 54.47 30.98 5.17
C GLU A 126 53.92 31.33 6.58
N GLN A 127 54.73 32.03 7.39
CA GLN A 127 54.36 32.50 8.73
C GLN A 127 53.22 33.55 8.66
N VAL A 128 52.22 33.39 9.53
CA VAL A 128 51.12 34.35 9.72
C VAL A 128 51.30 35.14 11.01
N MET A 129 50.80 36.37 11.00
CA MET A 129 50.71 37.20 12.19
C MET A 129 49.37 37.00 12.88
N LEU A 130 49.37 36.90 14.20
CA LEU A 130 48.17 36.75 15.03
C LEU A 130 47.58 38.13 15.38
N ALA A 131 46.39 38.15 15.98
CA ALA A 131 45.79 39.34 16.57
C ALA A 131 46.77 40.09 17.49
N GLY A 132 46.75 41.43 17.44
CA GLY A 132 47.68 42.29 18.15
C GLY A 132 48.15 43.50 17.34
N ARG A 133 49.01 44.31 17.96
CA ARG A 133 49.46 45.60 17.44
C ARG A 133 50.97 45.58 17.16
N TYR A 134 51.36 45.85 15.92
CA TYR A 134 52.71 45.61 15.42
C TYR A 134 53.29 46.85 14.72
N PHE A 135 54.54 47.17 15.06
CA PHE A 135 55.28 48.27 14.43
C PHE A 135 56.07 47.73 13.23
N ILE A 136 55.45 47.74 12.04
CA ILE A 136 56.06 47.23 10.80
C ILE A 136 56.23 48.37 9.79
N ASN A 137 57.32 48.36 9.05
CA ASN A 137 57.58 49.31 7.96
C ASN A 137 56.77 48.92 6.70
N PRO A 138 55.79 49.74 6.24
CA PRO A 138 54.94 49.41 5.08
C PRO A 138 55.71 49.31 3.74
N ARG A 139 56.93 49.85 3.69
CA ARG A 139 57.83 49.76 2.52
C ARG A 139 58.64 48.47 2.51
N PHE A 140 58.80 47.82 3.67
CA PHE A 140 59.46 46.51 3.83
C PHE A 140 58.48 45.36 3.64
N ALA A 141 57.35 45.39 4.35
CA ALA A 141 56.33 44.35 4.30
C ALA A 141 54.94 44.97 4.11
N THR A 142 54.10 44.26 3.37
CA THR A 142 52.67 44.57 3.19
C THR A 142 51.88 43.42 3.78
N ILE A 143 50.90 43.75 4.63
CA ILE A 143 50.11 42.76 5.36
C ILE A 143 48.67 42.83 4.84
N GLU A 144 48.14 41.69 4.41
CA GLU A 144 46.73 41.53 4.06
C GLU A 144 46.04 40.82 5.23
N ILE A 145 45.05 41.47 5.84
CA ILE A 145 44.32 40.92 6.99
C ILE A 145 43.16 40.05 6.49
N LYS A 146 43.02 38.83 6.99
CA LYS A 146 41.90 37.90 6.69
C LYS A 146 41.39 37.20 7.94
N ASP A 147 40.18 36.66 7.87
CA ASP A 147 39.63 35.82 8.93
C ASP A 147 40.47 34.55 9.14
N MET A 148 40.59 34.11 10.40
CA MET A 148 41.15 32.79 10.70
C MET A 148 40.34 31.68 10.04
N THR A 149 41.04 30.63 9.57
CA THR A 149 40.38 29.46 9.00
C THR A 149 39.61 28.73 10.10
N THR A 150 38.32 28.46 9.88
CA THR A 150 37.46 27.80 10.87
C THR A 150 37.15 26.36 10.46
N VAL A 151 37.20 25.46 11.44
CA VAL A 151 36.74 24.07 11.33
C VAL A 151 35.48 23.96 12.19
N PRO A 152 34.28 23.83 11.59
CA PRO A 152 33.04 23.76 12.34
C PRO A 152 32.91 22.43 13.10
N ILE A 153 32.01 22.40 14.08
CA ILE A 153 31.72 21.20 14.88
C ILE A 153 31.24 20.06 13.96
N ALA A 154 31.59 18.82 14.32
CA ALA A 154 31.35 17.61 13.54
C ALA A 154 31.94 17.63 12.11
N HIS A 155 32.97 18.46 11.91
CA HIS A 155 33.87 18.42 10.75
C HIS A 155 35.32 18.33 11.23
N VAL A 156 36.20 17.94 10.34
CA VAL A 156 37.65 17.84 10.55
C VAL A 156 38.34 18.53 9.36
N GLY A 157 39.32 19.39 9.65
CA GLY A 157 40.04 20.15 8.64
C GLY A 157 41.23 19.34 8.10
N VAL A 158 41.15 18.90 6.85
CA VAL A 158 42.30 18.29 6.15
C VAL A 158 43.10 19.39 5.49
N VAL A 159 44.40 19.47 5.78
CA VAL A 159 45.29 20.52 5.26
C VAL A 159 46.03 20.03 4.02
N ILE A 160 46.00 20.82 2.96
CA ILE A 160 46.74 20.64 1.71
C ILE A 160 47.78 21.76 1.62
N ALA A 161 49.04 21.43 1.86
CA ALA A 161 50.17 22.35 1.83
C ALA A 161 50.77 22.46 0.41
N TYR A 162 50.82 23.67 -0.14
CA TYR A 162 51.47 23.97 -1.42
C TYR A 162 52.95 24.37 -1.27
N VAL A 163 53.37 24.59 -0.02
CA VAL A 163 54.72 24.96 0.44
C VAL A 163 55.34 23.83 1.27
N GLY A 164 56.59 24.01 1.71
CA GLY A 164 57.32 23.03 2.51
C GLY A 164 58.37 22.25 1.71
N LYS A 165 59.01 21.28 2.35
CA LYS A 165 59.95 20.36 1.67
C LYS A 165 59.20 19.47 0.69
N ALA A 166 59.89 18.95 -0.34
CA ALA A 166 59.35 17.88 -1.17
C ALA A 166 59.06 16.66 -0.29
N GLY A 167 57.77 16.35 -0.09
CA GLY A 167 57.35 15.45 0.98
C GLY A 167 57.72 14.00 0.75
N VAL A 168 58.24 13.35 1.78
CA VAL A 168 58.44 11.90 1.80
C VAL A 168 57.08 11.24 2.07
N ASP A 169 56.69 10.30 1.23
CA ASP A 169 55.46 9.54 1.44
C ASP A 169 55.59 8.64 2.67
N VAL A 170 54.87 8.97 3.74
CA VAL A 170 54.85 8.21 4.99
C VAL A 170 53.81 7.09 5.00
N THR A 171 53.05 6.90 3.91
CA THR A 171 51.96 5.92 3.84
C THR A 171 52.42 4.50 3.46
N GLY A 172 53.57 4.38 2.80
CA GLY A 172 54.15 3.09 2.37
C GLY A 172 53.41 2.40 1.22
N ASP A 173 53.93 1.23 0.79
CA ASP A 173 53.51 0.50 -0.41
C ASP A 173 52.00 0.16 -0.52
N ALA A 174 51.26 0.25 0.59
CA ALA A 174 49.83 0.02 0.65
C ALA A 174 48.99 1.14 0.01
N PHE A 175 49.53 2.35 -0.21
CA PHE A 175 48.75 3.51 -0.64
C PHE A 175 49.38 4.23 -1.85
N LYS A 176 49.10 3.73 -3.05
CA LYS A 176 49.69 4.25 -4.30
C LYS A 176 48.94 5.45 -4.91
N HIS A 177 48.12 6.15 -4.14
CA HIS A 177 47.11 7.10 -4.64
C HIS A 177 47.22 8.49 -4.00
N GLY A 178 48.45 9.01 -3.93
CA GLY A 178 48.79 10.35 -3.42
C GLY A 178 49.64 10.31 -2.17
N ASN A 179 50.71 11.11 -2.13
CA ASN A 179 51.61 11.18 -0.98
C ASN A 179 50.93 11.88 0.19
N LEU A 180 50.75 11.16 1.30
CA LEU A 180 50.48 11.80 2.59
C LEU A 180 51.82 12.15 3.23
N VAL A 181 51.88 13.31 3.87
CA VAL A 181 53.13 13.93 4.33
C VAL A 181 53.00 14.46 5.76
N THR A 182 54.13 14.77 6.40
CA THR A 182 54.15 15.37 7.73
C THR A 182 53.99 16.89 7.70
N ARG A 183 53.67 17.51 8.84
CA ARG A 183 53.48 18.97 8.93
C ARG A 183 54.78 19.72 8.54
N GLY A 184 54.68 20.63 7.58
CA GLY A 184 55.83 21.35 7.00
C GLY A 184 56.44 20.71 5.73
N GLU A 185 55.84 19.63 5.25
CA GLU A 185 56.07 19.07 3.92
C GLU A 185 54.93 19.42 2.95
N LYS A 186 55.26 19.46 1.66
CA LYS A 186 54.36 19.77 0.56
C LYS A 186 53.54 18.54 0.17
N GLY A 187 52.22 18.59 0.39
CA GLY A 187 51.30 17.47 0.19
C GLY A 187 50.04 17.59 1.04
N VAL A 188 49.31 16.48 1.21
CA VAL A 188 48.19 16.39 2.15
C VAL A 188 48.72 15.91 3.50
N TRP A 189 48.44 16.64 4.58
CA TRP A 189 48.93 16.27 5.92
C TRP A 189 48.21 15.04 6.47
N VAL A 190 48.98 14.11 7.09
CA VAL A 190 48.42 12.99 7.85
C VAL A 190 47.64 13.48 9.07
N ASP A 191 48.17 14.49 9.77
CA ASP A 191 47.54 15.08 10.94
C ASP A 191 46.44 16.07 10.52
N THR A 192 45.23 15.85 11.02
CA THR A 192 44.07 16.71 10.76
C THR A 192 43.84 17.75 11.86
N LEU A 193 43.13 18.82 11.51
CA LEU A 193 42.66 19.83 12.45
C LEU A 193 41.30 19.42 13.04
N ASP A 194 41.22 19.42 14.37
CA ASP A 194 39.97 19.30 15.13
C ASP A 194 39.03 20.52 14.90
N PRO A 195 37.77 20.49 15.39
CA PRO A 195 36.91 21.68 15.39
C PRO A 195 37.53 22.85 16.18
N GLY A 196 37.67 24.01 15.53
CA GLY A 196 38.36 25.17 16.12
C GLY A 196 38.60 26.32 15.12
N LYS A 197 39.35 27.34 15.56
CA LYS A 197 39.88 28.40 14.69
C LYS A 197 41.39 28.25 14.59
N TYR A 198 41.93 28.33 13.38
CA TYR A 198 43.34 28.08 13.11
C TYR A 198 43.98 29.25 12.34
N PRO A 199 45.14 29.76 12.80
CA PRO A 199 45.89 30.77 12.09
C PRO A 199 46.68 30.12 10.95
N ILE A 200 46.07 30.08 9.76
CA ILE A 200 46.60 29.42 8.56
C ILE A 200 46.52 30.40 7.39
N ASN A 201 47.58 30.51 6.60
CA ASN A 201 47.64 31.35 5.40
C ASN A 201 46.91 30.67 4.22
N PRO A 202 45.76 31.19 3.73
CA PRO A 202 44.99 30.56 2.66
C PRO A 202 45.68 30.51 1.29
N TYR A 203 46.79 31.24 1.09
CA TYR A 203 47.58 31.19 -0.14
C TYR A 203 48.64 30.08 -0.14
N THR A 204 49.09 29.62 1.03
CA THR A 204 50.12 28.56 1.14
C THR A 204 49.52 27.21 1.51
N HIS A 205 48.37 27.22 2.19
CA HIS A 205 47.66 26.04 2.65
C HIS A 205 46.16 26.16 2.34
N LYS A 206 45.58 25.17 1.65
CA LYS A 206 44.12 25.02 1.55
C LYS A 206 43.66 24.06 2.64
N VAL A 207 42.64 24.44 3.41
CA VAL A 207 41.95 23.52 4.33
C VAL A 207 40.65 23.07 3.69
N GLU A 208 40.43 21.76 3.61
CA GLU A 208 39.16 21.15 3.19
C GLU A 208 38.41 20.66 4.43
N ASN A 209 37.21 21.18 4.68
CA ASN A 209 36.39 20.77 5.82
C ASN A 209 35.63 19.47 5.48
N VAL A 210 36.09 18.34 6.03
CA VAL A 210 35.44 17.02 5.84
C VAL A 210 34.45 16.77 6.96
N PRO A 211 33.15 16.49 6.69
CA PRO A 211 32.19 16.14 7.73
C PRO A 211 32.53 14.79 8.37
N THR A 212 32.57 14.75 9.69
CA THR A 212 32.69 13.52 10.49
C THR A 212 31.35 13.10 11.10
N ALA A 213 30.31 13.93 10.98
CA ALA A 213 28.92 13.50 11.13
C ALA A 213 28.55 12.41 10.11
N ASN A 214 27.41 11.75 10.33
CA ASN A 214 26.78 10.94 9.29
C ASN A 214 26.25 11.87 8.20
N VAL A 215 26.69 11.67 6.96
CA VAL A 215 26.17 12.36 5.78
C VAL A 215 25.15 11.45 5.10
N VAL A 216 23.93 11.95 4.92
CA VAL A 216 22.92 11.34 4.05
C VAL A 216 23.16 11.86 2.63
N LEU A 217 23.13 10.96 1.65
CA LEU A 217 23.25 11.24 0.22
C LEU A 217 22.05 10.64 -0.50
N ASN A 218 21.28 11.46 -1.24
CA ASN A 218 20.03 11.08 -1.88
C ASN A 218 20.12 11.10 -3.41
N TRP A 219 20.04 9.94 -4.06
CA TRP A 219 19.84 9.79 -5.51
C TRP A 219 18.35 9.92 -5.85
N ALA A 220 17.77 11.10 -5.61
CA ALA A 220 16.35 11.37 -5.79
C ALA A 220 16.12 12.79 -6.35
N THR A 221 15.50 12.87 -7.52
CA THR A 221 15.28 14.12 -8.25
C THR A 221 14.38 15.06 -7.46
N GLY A 222 14.94 16.15 -6.92
CA GLY A 222 14.22 17.20 -6.19
C GLY A 222 14.22 17.08 -4.66
N LYS A 223 14.95 16.12 -4.07
CA LYS A 223 15.13 15.99 -2.61
C LYS A 223 16.55 16.42 -2.18
N THR A 224 16.84 17.72 -2.17
CA THR A 224 18.16 18.25 -1.78
C THR A 224 18.23 18.55 -0.29
N GLU A 225 19.15 17.90 0.45
CA GLU A 225 19.39 18.16 1.88
C GLU A 225 20.45 19.24 2.14
N ALA A 226 20.60 19.64 3.41
CA ALA A 226 21.34 20.83 3.86
C ALA A 226 22.82 20.90 3.40
N HIS A 227 23.45 19.77 3.08
CA HIS A 227 24.85 19.69 2.67
C HIS A 227 25.10 19.95 1.18
N LYS A 228 24.06 20.02 0.33
CA LYS A 228 24.13 20.27 -1.13
C LYS A 228 25.01 19.33 -1.98
N LEU A 229 25.67 18.34 -1.39
CA LEU A 229 26.46 17.33 -2.13
C LEU A 229 25.61 16.57 -3.18
N ASP A 230 24.31 16.46 -2.92
CA ASP A 230 23.33 15.77 -3.75
C ASP A 230 22.74 16.62 -4.91
N GLU A 231 23.08 17.90 -5.03
CA GLU A 231 22.44 18.84 -5.99
C GLU A 231 22.59 18.43 -7.46
N LYS A 232 23.43 17.43 -7.76
CA LYS A 232 23.63 16.82 -9.10
C LYS A 232 23.18 15.37 -9.21
N LEU A 233 22.78 14.72 -8.12
CA LEU A 233 22.37 13.32 -8.13
C LEU A 233 20.94 13.20 -8.69
N SER A 234 20.75 12.22 -9.57
CA SER A 234 19.46 11.96 -10.22
C SER A 234 18.96 10.55 -9.89
N THR A 235 17.64 10.34 -10.00
CA THR A 235 17.02 9.02 -9.79
C THR A 235 17.69 7.94 -10.64
N ILE A 236 17.99 6.80 -10.03
CA ILE A 236 18.67 5.71 -10.73
C ILE A 236 17.67 4.98 -11.62
N THR A 237 17.61 5.33 -12.91
CA THR A 237 16.85 4.55 -13.89
C THR A 237 17.53 3.20 -14.11
N VAL A 238 16.79 2.12 -13.84
CA VAL A 238 17.23 0.73 -14.01
C VAL A 238 16.35 0.00 -15.05
N ARG A 239 16.77 -1.20 -15.46
CA ARG A 239 15.98 -2.12 -16.30
C ARG A 239 15.96 -3.51 -15.65
N SER A 240 14.78 -4.10 -15.56
CA SER A 240 14.51 -5.45 -15.05
C SER A 240 14.63 -6.53 -16.13
N SER A 241 14.60 -7.82 -15.73
CA SER A 241 14.63 -8.98 -16.64
C SER A 241 13.44 -9.05 -17.59
N ASP A 242 12.25 -8.68 -17.12
CA ASP A 242 11.03 -8.46 -17.91
C ASP A 242 11.13 -7.34 -18.96
N GLY A 243 12.25 -6.59 -18.98
CA GLY A 243 12.57 -5.58 -19.99
C GLY A 243 12.08 -4.17 -19.69
N PHE A 244 11.20 -3.99 -18.69
CA PHE A 244 10.68 -2.69 -18.27
C PHE A 244 11.80 -1.79 -17.70
N LYS A 245 11.58 -0.47 -17.75
CA LYS A 245 12.44 0.53 -17.11
C LYS A 245 11.68 1.17 -15.95
N PHE A 246 12.32 1.34 -14.81
CA PHE A 246 11.73 2.06 -13.67
C PHE A 246 12.78 2.93 -12.98
N ASN A 247 12.31 3.93 -12.23
CA ASN A 247 13.15 4.82 -11.45
C ASN A 247 13.19 4.34 -9.98
N LEU A 248 14.40 4.40 -9.42
CA LEU A 248 14.70 4.01 -8.06
C LEU A 248 15.27 5.22 -7.31
N ASP A 249 14.58 5.68 -6.26
CA ASP A 249 15.17 6.53 -5.24
C ASP A 249 16.09 5.68 -4.35
N VAL A 250 17.28 6.19 -4.03
CA VAL A 250 18.22 5.55 -3.08
C VAL A 250 18.78 6.61 -2.13
N SER A 251 18.90 6.26 -0.85
CA SER A 251 19.60 7.07 0.14
C SER A 251 20.77 6.28 0.73
N GLN A 252 22.00 6.78 0.63
CA GLN A 252 23.17 6.21 1.29
C GLN A 252 23.53 7.07 2.50
N ILE A 253 23.69 6.44 3.66
CA ILE A 253 24.28 7.08 4.83
C ILE A 253 25.76 6.68 4.88
N ILE A 254 26.66 7.66 4.86
CA ILE A 254 28.10 7.47 5.04
C ILE A 254 28.63 8.20 6.27
N HIS A 255 29.76 7.73 6.76
CA HIS A 255 30.58 8.39 7.77
C HIS A 255 32.05 8.36 7.30
N ILE A 256 32.76 9.48 7.43
CA ILE A 256 34.20 9.55 7.16
C ILE A 256 34.90 9.71 8.51
N PRO A 257 35.65 8.70 9.00
CA PRO A 257 36.42 8.82 10.22
C PRO A 257 37.51 9.91 10.07
N GLY A 258 37.65 10.80 11.06
CA GLY A 258 38.60 11.92 10.98
C GLY A 258 40.05 11.49 10.67
N LYS A 259 40.48 10.34 11.19
CA LYS A 259 41.81 9.74 10.92
C LYS A 259 42.00 9.24 9.49
N GLU A 260 40.91 8.95 8.78
CA GLU A 260 40.93 8.46 7.41
C GLU A 260 40.63 9.56 6.38
N ALA A 261 40.05 10.69 6.81
CA ALA A 261 39.75 11.84 5.96
C ALA A 261 40.94 12.34 5.10
N PRO A 262 42.21 12.38 5.57
CA PRO A 262 43.36 12.70 4.73
C PRO A 262 43.52 11.78 3.51
N LYS A 263 43.31 10.47 3.68
CA LYS A 263 43.42 9.47 2.62
C LYS A 263 42.34 9.67 1.55
N VAL A 264 41.13 10.03 1.98
CA VAL A 264 40.02 10.36 1.08
C VAL A 264 40.34 11.62 0.26
N ILE A 265 40.85 12.68 0.90
CA ILE A 265 41.22 13.93 0.22
C ILE A 265 42.46 13.76 -0.66
N ALA A 266 43.45 12.95 -0.28
CA ALA A 266 44.61 12.62 -1.12
C ALA A 266 44.20 11.91 -2.43
N ARG A 267 43.18 11.03 -2.38
CA ARG A 267 42.65 10.31 -3.55
C ARG A 267 41.78 11.16 -4.47
N PHE A 268 40.89 11.98 -3.90
CA PHE A 268 39.81 12.63 -4.66
C PHE A 268 39.88 14.16 -4.68
N GLY A 269 40.70 14.79 -3.85
CA GLY A 269 40.84 16.24 -3.72
C GLY A 269 39.68 16.97 -3.00
N SER A 270 38.47 16.39 -3.00
CA SER A 270 37.29 16.89 -2.27
C SER A 270 36.29 15.78 -1.98
N VAL A 271 35.38 16.01 -1.03
CA VAL A 271 34.27 15.09 -0.71
C VAL A 271 33.25 15.00 -1.86
N LEU A 272 33.04 16.09 -2.62
CA LEU A 272 32.17 16.09 -3.80
C LEU A 272 32.69 15.17 -4.92
N ASN A 273 34.02 15.13 -5.10
CA ASN A 273 34.66 14.24 -6.06
C ASN A 273 34.53 12.77 -5.63
N LEU A 274 34.65 12.44 -4.34
CA LEU A 274 34.35 11.10 -3.81
C LEU A 274 32.92 10.67 -4.17
N VAL A 275 31.91 11.52 -3.92
CA VAL A 275 30.50 11.18 -4.19
C VAL A 275 30.26 10.89 -5.68
N THR A 276 30.74 11.79 -6.55
CA THR A 276 30.48 11.74 -8.01
C THR A 276 31.35 10.73 -8.77
N GLN A 277 32.58 10.48 -8.33
CA GLN A 277 33.52 9.58 -9.04
C GLN A 277 33.51 8.15 -8.52
N VAL A 278 33.03 7.90 -7.29
CA VAL A 278 33.07 6.58 -6.65
C VAL A 278 31.68 6.10 -6.21
N LEU A 279 30.97 6.86 -5.37
CA LEU A 279 29.70 6.38 -4.80
C LEU A 279 28.63 6.24 -5.88
N GLU A 280 28.42 7.26 -6.71
CA GLU A 280 27.43 7.24 -7.78
C GLU A 280 27.66 6.08 -8.78
N PRO A 281 28.88 5.84 -9.32
CA PRO A 281 29.15 4.65 -10.14
C PRO A 281 28.94 3.32 -9.42
N ILE A 282 29.37 3.16 -8.16
CA ILE A 282 29.24 1.90 -7.41
C ILE A 282 27.77 1.58 -7.14
N ILE A 283 27.02 2.55 -6.60
CA ILE A 283 25.61 2.39 -6.23
C ILE A 283 24.75 2.22 -7.49
N GLY A 284 25.00 3.03 -8.53
CA GLY A 284 24.33 2.91 -9.82
C GLY A 284 24.55 1.55 -10.49
N ASN A 285 25.79 1.03 -10.50
CA ASN A 285 26.09 -0.28 -11.07
C ASN A 285 25.51 -1.42 -10.23
N TYR A 286 25.55 -1.32 -8.90
CA TYR A 286 24.93 -2.33 -8.02
C TYR A 286 23.43 -2.48 -8.31
N PHE A 287 22.68 -1.37 -8.33
CA PHE A 287 21.23 -1.43 -8.55
C PHE A 287 20.86 -1.79 -9.99
N ARG A 288 21.64 -1.36 -11.00
CA ARG A 288 21.43 -1.81 -12.39
C ARG A 288 21.63 -3.31 -12.55
N ASN A 289 22.73 -3.86 -12.06
CA ASN A 289 23.02 -5.30 -12.16
C ASN A 289 21.99 -6.13 -11.37
N THR A 290 21.58 -5.64 -10.20
CA THR A 290 20.58 -6.32 -9.35
C THR A 290 19.18 -6.28 -9.96
N ALA A 291 18.80 -5.18 -10.62
CA ALA A 291 17.54 -5.11 -11.38
C ALA A 291 17.55 -6.06 -12.58
N GLN A 292 18.62 -6.10 -13.38
CA GLN A 292 18.71 -6.96 -14.58
C GLN A 292 18.48 -8.45 -14.29
N GLY A 293 18.80 -8.92 -13.08
CA GLY A 293 18.57 -10.30 -12.65
C GLY A 293 17.19 -10.61 -12.04
N SER A 294 16.21 -9.70 -12.13
CA SER A 294 14.89 -9.90 -11.49
C SER A 294 13.76 -9.02 -12.03
N ASP A 295 12.53 -9.53 -11.99
CA ASP A 295 11.33 -8.85 -12.48
C ASP A 295 10.88 -7.73 -11.53
N VAL A 296 10.19 -6.70 -12.04
CA VAL A 296 9.77 -5.52 -11.24
C VAL A 296 8.93 -5.90 -10.03
N ILE A 297 8.05 -6.91 -10.16
CA ILE A 297 7.13 -7.33 -9.10
C ILE A 297 7.89 -7.95 -7.92
N ASP A 298 8.85 -8.82 -8.21
CA ASP A 298 9.68 -9.43 -7.18
C ASP A 298 10.76 -8.43 -6.70
N PHE A 299 11.09 -7.41 -7.49
CA PHE A 299 11.86 -6.25 -7.02
C PHE A 299 11.12 -5.42 -5.97
N LEU A 300 9.83 -5.16 -6.16
CA LEU A 300 8.99 -4.48 -5.18
C LEU A 300 8.80 -5.32 -3.90
N ARG A 301 8.57 -6.63 -4.03
CA ARG A 301 8.37 -7.56 -2.90
C ARG A 301 9.65 -7.82 -2.11
N GLY A 302 10.79 -7.99 -2.78
CA GLY A 302 12.08 -8.33 -2.18
C GLY A 302 12.88 -7.13 -1.62
N ARG A 303 12.27 -5.94 -1.49
CA ARG A 303 12.95 -4.68 -1.14
C ARG A 303 13.83 -4.80 0.10
N GLU A 304 13.34 -5.39 1.18
CA GLU A 304 14.07 -5.53 2.45
C GLU A 304 15.34 -6.41 2.32
N ALA A 305 15.20 -7.62 1.77
CA ALA A 305 16.34 -8.52 1.55
C ALA A 305 17.40 -7.89 0.63
N ARG A 306 16.95 -7.21 -0.44
CA ARG A 306 17.83 -6.51 -1.39
C ARG A 306 18.51 -5.29 -0.80
N GLN A 307 17.90 -4.64 0.20
CA GLN A 307 18.52 -3.57 0.97
C GLN A 307 19.63 -4.12 1.89
N GLY A 308 19.43 -5.29 2.50
CA GLY A 308 20.48 -6.01 3.24
C GLY A 308 21.67 -6.41 2.35
N ASP A 309 21.40 -6.96 1.17
CA ASP A 309 22.41 -7.25 0.14
C ASP A 309 23.15 -5.98 -0.30
N ALA A 310 22.43 -4.88 -0.52
CA ALA A 310 22.98 -3.59 -0.92
C ALA A 310 23.95 -3.08 0.14
N ARG A 311 23.50 -2.98 1.39
CA ARG A 311 24.32 -2.57 2.54
C ARG A 311 25.59 -3.40 2.66
N THR A 312 25.50 -4.72 2.48
CA THR A 312 26.65 -5.63 2.59
C THR A 312 27.66 -5.42 1.45
N LYS A 313 27.22 -5.32 0.20
CA LYS A 313 28.10 -5.18 -0.97
C LYS A 313 28.67 -3.75 -1.10
N ILE A 314 27.87 -2.73 -0.80
CA ILE A 314 28.28 -1.31 -0.87
C ILE A 314 29.21 -0.97 0.30
N SER A 315 28.98 -1.49 1.51
CA SER A 315 29.94 -1.30 2.63
C SER A 315 31.29 -1.96 2.36
N ALA A 316 31.31 -3.18 1.80
CA ALA A 316 32.55 -3.83 1.38
C ALA A 316 33.35 -2.96 0.38
N ALA A 317 32.67 -2.45 -0.65
CA ALA A 317 33.32 -1.59 -1.66
C ALA A 317 33.79 -0.24 -1.10
N LEU A 318 32.99 0.44 -0.25
CA LEU A 318 33.37 1.75 0.30
C LEU A 318 34.49 1.68 1.36
N ASN A 319 34.64 0.55 2.04
CA ASN A 319 35.77 0.32 2.95
C ASN A 319 37.13 0.34 2.22
N GLU A 320 37.21 -0.14 0.97
CA GLU A 320 38.44 -0.01 0.14
C GLU A 320 38.81 1.46 -0.13
N TYR A 321 37.81 2.34 -0.13
CA TYR A 321 37.96 3.79 -0.28
C TYR A 321 38.15 4.55 1.03
N ASN A 322 38.31 3.84 2.16
CA ASN A 322 38.45 4.40 3.51
C ASN A 322 37.20 5.18 3.98
N VAL A 323 36.01 4.84 3.46
CA VAL A 323 34.71 5.47 3.78
C VAL A 323 33.79 4.43 4.42
N VAL A 324 33.22 4.75 5.58
CA VAL A 324 32.32 3.83 6.30
C VAL A 324 30.90 4.02 5.80
N ALA A 325 30.33 2.98 5.19
CA ALA A 325 28.90 2.93 4.89
C ALA A 325 28.12 2.58 6.18
N VAL A 326 27.28 3.50 6.65
CA VAL A 326 26.46 3.28 7.86
C VAL A 326 25.23 2.45 7.50
N ASP A 327 24.46 2.90 6.51
CA ASP A 327 23.29 2.18 6.00
C ASP A 327 22.99 2.55 4.54
N THR A 328 22.34 1.64 3.81
CA THR A 328 21.83 1.89 2.45
C THR A 328 20.33 1.70 2.50
N LEU A 329 19.56 2.73 2.16
CA LEU A 329 18.10 2.68 2.15
C LEU A 329 17.61 2.74 0.70
N ILE A 330 16.72 1.82 0.34
CA ILE A 330 15.94 1.94 -0.90
C ILE A 330 14.76 2.86 -0.60
N GLY A 331 14.61 3.92 -1.39
CA GLY A 331 13.52 4.89 -1.28
C GLY A 331 12.26 4.41 -1.99
N ASP A 332 11.53 5.34 -2.58
CA ASP A 332 10.37 5.02 -3.40
C ASP A 332 10.78 4.36 -4.73
N ILE A 333 9.96 3.41 -5.18
CA ILE A 333 10.10 2.74 -6.48
C ILE A 333 8.90 3.16 -7.29
N VAL A 334 9.12 3.80 -8.44
CA VAL A 334 8.03 4.23 -9.35
C VAL A 334 7.93 3.22 -10.49
N PRO A 335 7.02 2.23 -10.43
CA PRO A 335 6.79 1.29 -11.52
C PRO A 335 6.09 1.99 -12.71
N PRO A 336 6.21 1.47 -13.94
CA PRO A 336 5.43 1.93 -15.09
C PRO A 336 3.93 1.66 -14.92
N ASP A 337 3.11 2.58 -15.44
CA ASP A 337 1.64 2.44 -15.43
C ASP A 337 1.15 1.18 -16.19
N ASP A 338 1.88 0.74 -17.21
CA ASP A 338 1.63 -0.50 -17.97
C ASP A 338 1.65 -1.76 -17.08
N LEU A 339 2.52 -1.78 -16.06
CA LEU A 339 2.54 -2.87 -15.07
C LEU A 339 1.44 -2.68 -14.01
N MET A 340 1.10 -1.44 -13.64
CA MET A 340 0.06 -1.17 -12.66
C MET A 340 -1.34 -1.53 -13.17
N THR A 341 -1.65 -1.26 -14.43
CA THR A 341 -2.91 -1.68 -15.08
C THR A 341 -3.05 -3.20 -15.10
N THR A 342 -2.09 -3.91 -15.69
CA THR A 342 -2.09 -5.38 -15.79
C THR A 342 -2.10 -6.09 -14.42
N LEU A 343 -1.42 -5.55 -13.40
CA LEU A 343 -1.50 -6.05 -12.04
C LEU A 343 -2.85 -5.80 -11.38
N THR A 344 -3.45 -4.63 -11.59
CA THR A 344 -4.77 -4.27 -11.06
C THR A 344 -5.84 -5.16 -11.69
N ASP A 345 -5.80 -5.35 -13.01
CA ASP A 345 -6.73 -6.24 -13.72
C ASP A 345 -6.61 -7.70 -13.28
N ARG A 346 -5.38 -8.22 -13.09
CA ARG A 346 -5.18 -9.57 -12.54
C ARG A 346 -5.75 -9.68 -11.12
N LYS A 347 -5.49 -8.71 -10.24
CA LYS A 347 -5.98 -8.76 -8.86
C LYS A 347 -7.51 -8.60 -8.78
N LEU A 348 -8.08 -7.79 -9.67
CA LEU A 348 -9.52 -7.63 -9.84
C LEU A 348 -10.16 -8.91 -10.41
N ALA A 349 -9.49 -9.64 -11.31
CA ALA A 349 -9.94 -10.94 -11.78
C ALA A 349 -9.95 -11.99 -10.66
N GLU A 350 -8.88 -12.11 -9.87
CA GLU A 350 -8.84 -12.98 -8.68
C GLU A 350 -9.97 -12.65 -7.67
N GLN A 351 -10.21 -11.36 -7.38
CA GLN A 351 -11.29 -10.97 -6.48
C GLN A 351 -12.69 -11.20 -7.08
N ARG A 352 -12.85 -11.04 -8.39
CA ARG A 352 -14.08 -11.41 -9.12
C ARG A 352 -14.33 -12.92 -9.04
N GLU A 353 -13.33 -13.76 -9.21
CA GLU A 353 -13.46 -15.21 -9.08
C GLU A 353 -13.94 -15.62 -7.66
N VAL A 354 -13.28 -15.11 -6.62
CA VAL A 354 -13.71 -15.34 -5.22
C VAL A 354 -15.14 -14.84 -4.98
N THR A 355 -15.51 -13.69 -5.56
CA THR A 355 -16.86 -13.13 -5.48
C THR A 355 -17.88 -14.03 -6.16
N TYR A 356 -17.64 -14.47 -7.40
CA TYR A 356 -18.52 -15.37 -8.14
C TYR A 356 -18.62 -16.75 -7.47
N ALA A 357 -17.52 -17.29 -6.93
CA ALA A 357 -17.53 -18.53 -6.16
C ALA A 357 -18.32 -18.42 -4.84
N SER A 358 -18.40 -17.23 -4.25
CA SER A 358 -19.26 -16.95 -3.08
C SER A 358 -20.73 -16.78 -3.49
N GLN A 359 -21.00 -16.01 -4.55
CA GLN A 359 -22.34 -15.83 -5.11
C GLN A 359 -22.95 -17.16 -5.57
N LYS A 360 -22.17 -18.03 -6.23
CA LYS A 360 -22.63 -19.37 -6.63
C LYS A 360 -23.07 -20.19 -5.42
N ARG A 361 -22.23 -20.29 -4.38
CA ARG A 361 -22.58 -21.00 -3.13
C ARG A 361 -23.85 -20.44 -2.48
N ALA A 362 -24.03 -19.12 -2.48
CA ALA A 362 -25.25 -18.49 -1.97
C ALA A 362 -26.49 -18.83 -2.82
N GLN A 363 -26.37 -18.94 -4.15
CA GLN A 363 -27.46 -19.34 -5.04
C GLN A 363 -27.77 -20.85 -4.96
N ASP A 364 -26.76 -21.70 -4.80
CA ASP A 364 -26.96 -23.14 -4.56
C ASP A 364 -27.74 -23.36 -3.24
N VAL A 365 -27.31 -22.73 -2.13
CA VAL A 365 -28.03 -22.77 -0.85
C VAL A 365 -29.45 -22.18 -0.97
N ARG A 366 -29.64 -21.11 -1.76
CA ARG A 366 -30.96 -20.52 -1.99
C ARG A 366 -31.88 -21.46 -2.78
N ARG A 367 -31.39 -22.11 -3.83
CA ARG A 367 -32.13 -23.14 -4.59
C ARG A 367 -32.57 -24.26 -3.67
N ASP A 368 -31.66 -24.78 -2.86
CA ASP A 368 -31.92 -25.94 -2.00
C ASP A 368 -32.92 -25.59 -0.89
N LEU A 369 -32.85 -24.37 -0.34
CA LEU A 369 -33.85 -23.82 0.58
C LEU A 369 -35.21 -23.64 -0.10
N GLN A 370 -35.28 -23.11 -1.32
CA GLN A 370 -36.53 -22.96 -2.06
C GLN A 370 -37.16 -24.32 -2.42
N GLN A 371 -36.34 -25.33 -2.75
CA GLN A 371 -36.80 -26.69 -3.00
C GLN A 371 -37.34 -27.36 -1.73
N ALA A 372 -36.63 -27.23 -0.60
CA ALA A 372 -37.09 -27.71 0.69
C ALA A 372 -38.39 -27.02 1.14
N GLN A 373 -38.50 -25.71 0.92
CA GLN A 373 -39.73 -24.97 1.23
C GLN A 373 -40.90 -25.36 0.32
N ALA A 374 -40.70 -25.54 -0.99
CA ALA A 374 -41.74 -26.02 -1.89
C ALA A 374 -42.24 -27.44 -1.53
N MET A 375 -41.36 -28.31 -1.02
CA MET A 375 -41.74 -29.62 -0.46
C MET A 375 -42.52 -29.47 0.85
N ALA A 376 -42.13 -28.56 1.75
CA ALA A 376 -42.85 -28.29 2.99
C ALA A 376 -44.24 -27.67 2.73
N ASP A 377 -44.36 -26.74 1.79
CA ASP A 377 -45.60 -26.05 1.44
C ASP A 377 -46.61 -26.97 0.72
N THR A 378 -46.14 -28.03 0.05
CA THR A 378 -47.00 -29.05 -0.58
C THR A 378 -47.39 -30.20 0.35
N GLN A 379 -46.64 -30.43 1.44
CA GLN A 379 -46.93 -31.50 2.42
C GLN A 379 -48.36 -31.46 3.00
N PRO A 380 -48.98 -30.31 3.32
CA PRO A 380 -50.36 -30.26 3.82
C PRO A 380 -51.38 -30.81 2.81
N ASP A 381 -51.23 -30.50 1.52
CA ASP A 381 -52.16 -30.98 0.49
C ASP A 381 -51.94 -32.47 0.16
N VAL A 382 -50.70 -32.97 0.22
CA VAL A 382 -50.42 -34.42 0.14
C VAL A 382 -51.09 -35.17 1.30
N VAL A 383 -50.87 -34.74 2.54
CA VAL A 383 -51.47 -35.37 3.74
C VAL A 383 -52.99 -35.30 3.71
N LYS A 384 -53.55 -34.20 3.20
CA LYS A 384 -55.00 -34.01 3.01
C LYS A 384 -55.56 -34.94 1.93
N ALA A 385 -54.85 -35.15 0.82
CA ALA A 385 -55.23 -36.10 -0.22
C ALA A 385 -55.19 -37.55 0.31
N GLU A 386 -54.12 -37.96 0.98
CA GLU A 386 -54.01 -39.27 1.64
C GLU A 386 -55.12 -39.47 2.68
N ARG A 387 -55.36 -38.48 3.55
CA ARG A 387 -56.49 -38.50 4.49
C ARG A 387 -57.82 -38.68 3.78
N GLN A 388 -58.08 -37.95 2.69
CA GLN A 388 -59.35 -38.03 1.98
C GLN A 388 -59.54 -39.37 1.24
N VAL A 389 -58.47 -39.99 0.75
CA VAL A 389 -58.50 -41.37 0.25
C VAL A 389 -58.82 -42.34 1.40
N SER A 390 -58.14 -42.22 2.55
CA SER A 390 -58.38 -43.10 3.70
C SER A 390 -59.81 -42.98 4.25
N ILE A 391 -60.36 -41.76 4.30
CA ILE A 391 -61.74 -41.52 4.74
C ILE A 391 -62.71 -42.23 3.79
N LYS A 392 -62.53 -42.09 2.46
CA LYS A 392 -63.37 -42.77 1.47
C LYS A 392 -63.27 -44.30 1.54
N THR A 393 -62.10 -44.87 1.83
CA THR A 393 -61.98 -46.33 2.00
C THR A 393 -62.59 -46.80 3.32
N PHE A 394 -62.51 -46.03 4.40
CA PHE A 394 -63.24 -46.31 5.64
C PHE A 394 -64.77 -46.20 5.46
N GLU A 395 -65.27 -45.20 4.72
CA GLU A 395 -66.70 -45.07 4.38
C GLU A 395 -67.19 -46.24 3.51
N ALA A 396 -66.42 -46.64 2.50
CA ALA A 396 -66.71 -47.81 1.66
C ALA A 396 -66.74 -49.12 2.49
N ASN A 397 -65.78 -49.31 3.39
CA ASN A 397 -65.77 -50.48 4.27
C ASN A 397 -66.93 -50.45 5.28
N ALA A 398 -67.25 -49.29 5.87
CA ALA A 398 -68.36 -49.15 6.83
C ALA A 398 -69.72 -49.40 6.17
N THR A 399 -69.90 -48.97 4.91
CA THR A 399 -71.12 -49.26 4.14
C THR A 399 -71.24 -50.74 3.76
N VAL A 400 -70.13 -51.41 3.44
CA VAL A 400 -70.09 -52.87 3.23
C VAL A 400 -70.44 -53.64 4.52
N GLU A 401 -69.83 -53.31 5.66
CA GLU A 401 -70.15 -53.98 6.94
C GLU A 401 -71.59 -53.72 7.39
N LYS A 402 -72.11 -52.50 7.19
CA LYS A 402 -73.53 -52.21 7.44
C LYS A 402 -74.44 -53.07 6.56
N ALA A 403 -74.14 -53.20 5.26
CA ALA A 403 -74.90 -54.04 4.35
C ALA A 403 -74.85 -55.54 4.71
N LYS A 404 -73.73 -56.04 5.22
CA LYS A 404 -73.62 -57.40 5.80
C LYS A 404 -74.54 -57.56 7.02
N GLY A 405 -74.46 -56.66 7.99
CA GLY A 405 -75.29 -56.72 9.20
C GLY A 405 -76.79 -56.66 8.91
N GLU A 406 -77.21 -55.84 7.93
CA GLU A 406 -78.60 -55.82 7.45
C GLU A 406 -79.00 -57.11 6.73
N ALA A 407 -78.08 -57.77 6.01
CA ALA A 407 -78.33 -59.05 5.34
C ALA A 407 -78.40 -60.24 6.33
N GLU A 408 -77.54 -60.27 7.35
CA GLU A 408 -77.57 -61.28 8.40
C GLU A 408 -78.81 -61.13 9.30
N SER A 409 -79.17 -59.89 9.66
CA SER A 409 -80.42 -59.58 10.35
C SER A 409 -81.65 -60.10 9.57
N LYS A 410 -81.71 -59.84 8.26
CA LYS A 410 -82.79 -60.36 7.39
C LYS A 410 -82.84 -61.89 7.31
N LYS A 411 -81.68 -62.58 7.31
CA LYS A 411 -81.64 -64.05 7.39
C LYS A 411 -82.20 -64.55 8.72
N LEU A 412 -81.75 -63.98 9.83
CA LEU A 412 -82.14 -64.42 11.17
C LEU A 412 -83.64 -64.19 11.45
N VAL A 413 -84.22 -63.10 10.92
CA VAL A 413 -85.67 -62.89 10.92
C VAL A 413 -86.39 -63.96 10.07
N ALA A 414 -85.91 -64.23 8.84
CA ALA A 414 -86.53 -65.24 7.98
C ALA A 414 -86.45 -66.68 8.53
N GLU A 415 -85.37 -67.02 9.25
CA GLU A 415 -85.24 -68.29 9.96
C GLU A 415 -86.21 -68.37 11.16
N ALA A 416 -86.40 -67.28 11.90
CA ALA A 416 -87.38 -67.20 12.97
C ALA A 416 -88.82 -67.35 12.44
N ASP A 417 -89.18 -66.64 11.37
CA ASP A 417 -90.49 -66.75 10.71
C ASP A 417 -90.75 -68.18 10.20
N ALA A 418 -89.74 -68.82 9.58
CA ALA A 418 -89.82 -70.21 9.14
C ALA A 418 -89.98 -71.19 10.31
N MET A 419 -89.35 -70.90 11.46
CA MET A 419 -89.52 -71.70 12.68
C MET A 419 -90.92 -71.57 13.27
N VAL A 420 -91.48 -70.35 13.30
CA VAL A 420 -92.87 -70.09 13.72
C VAL A 420 -93.87 -70.78 12.78
N LEU A 421 -93.69 -70.65 11.47
CA LEU A 421 -94.57 -71.34 10.49
C LEU A 421 -94.55 -72.86 10.69
N LYS A 422 -93.36 -73.44 10.98
CA LYS A 422 -93.20 -74.87 11.23
C LYS A 422 -93.86 -75.33 12.53
N THR A 423 -93.79 -74.56 13.62
CA THR A 423 -94.44 -74.93 14.89
C THR A 423 -95.96 -74.76 14.83
N VAL A 424 -96.46 -73.71 14.17
CA VAL A 424 -97.90 -73.51 13.94
C VAL A 424 -98.45 -74.63 13.05
N GLY A 425 -97.81 -74.92 11.90
CA GLY A 425 -98.25 -76.00 11.01
C GLY A 425 -98.22 -77.39 11.64
N ALA A 426 -97.28 -77.66 12.55
CA ALA A 426 -97.27 -78.88 13.34
C ALA A 426 -98.47 -78.97 14.30
N ALA A 427 -98.78 -77.88 15.01
CA ALA A 427 -99.92 -77.82 15.93
C ALA A 427 -101.28 -77.92 15.21
N GLU A 428 -101.40 -77.33 14.01
CA GLU A 428 -102.59 -77.50 13.17
C GLU A 428 -102.73 -78.94 12.65
N GLY A 429 -101.62 -79.58 12.25
CA GLY A 429 -101.60 -81.00 11.90
C GLY A 429 -102.04 -81.91 13.05
N GLU A 430 -101.54 -81.67 14.26
CA GLU A 430 -101.96 -82.40 15.48
C GLU A 430 -103.45 -82.19 15.79
N LYS A 431 -103.95 -80.96 15.68
CA LYS A 431 -105.37 -80.63 15.85
C LYS A 431 -106.27 -81.36 14.85
N ILE A 432 -105.88 -81.40 13.58
CA ILE A 432 -106.62 -82.10 12.52
C ILE A 432 -106.61 -83.62 12.76
N MET A 433 -105.46 -84.19 13.15
CA MET A 433 -105.34 -85.60 13.55
C MET A 433 -106.22 -85.94 14.76
N ALA A 434 -106.27 -85.08 15.78
CA ALA A 434 -107.11 -85.26 16.96
C ALA A 434 -108.61 -85.22 16.63
N VAL A 435 -109.04 -84.34 15.72
CA VAL A 435 -110.44 -84.31 15.23
C VAL A 435 -110.76 -85.57 14.43
N GLY A 436 -109.97 -85.90 13.40
CA GLY A 436 -110.24 -87.05 12.53
C GLY A 436 -110.23 -88.39 13.27
N THR A 437 -109.33 -88.58 14.22
CA THR A 437 -109.34 -89.78 15.09
C THR A 437 -110.54 -89.81 16.04
N SER A 438 -111.04 -88.66 16.49
CA SER A 438 -112.27 -88.57 17.29
C SER A 438 -113.51 -88.90 16.47
N GLU A 439 -113.63 -88.36 15.25
CA GLU A 439 -114.73 -88.66 14.33
C GLU A 439 -114.75 -90.15 13.95
N ALA A 440 -113.60 -90.72 13.58
CA ALA A 440 -113.46 -92.16 13.32
C ALA A 440 -113.88 -93.02 14.52
N LYS A 441 -113.56 -92.59 15.75
CA LYS A 441 -113.94 -93.29 16.99
C LYS A 441 -115.45 -93.22 17.24
N VAL A 442 -116.09 -92.08 16.98
CA VAL A 442 -117.55 -91.90 17.07
C VAL A 442 -118.29 -92.72 16.00
N ILE A 443 -117.77 -92.77 14.76
CA ILE A 443 -118.30 -93.62 13.70
C ILE A 443 -118.22 -95.09 14.10
N LYS A 444 -117.08 -95.53 14.63
CA LYS A 444 -116.89 -96.93 15.08
C LYS A 444 -117.85 -97.30 16.22
N GLN A 445 -118.01 -96.43 17.22
CA GLN A 445 -118.96 -96.67 18.33
C GLN A 445 -120.44 -96.70 17.88
N LYS A 446 -120.82 -95.97 16.82
CA LYS A 446 -122.16 -96.09 16.21
C LYS A 446 -122.37 -97.42 15.48
N ILE A 447 -121.30 -97.98 14.90
CA ILE A 447 -121.36 -99.29 14.22
C ILE A 447 -121.45 -100.41 15.27
N ASP A 448 -120.63 -100.35 16.33
CA ASP A 448 -120.59 -101.35 17.39
C ASP A 448 -121.86 -101.41 18.28
N SER A 449 -122.83 -100.50 18.08
CA SER A 449 -124.03 -100.37 18.95
C SER A 449 -125.38 -100.54 18.25
N MET A 450 -125.42 -100.92 16.95
CA MET A 450 -126.67 -101.19 16.23
C MET A 450 -126.60 -102.47 15.39
N GLU A 451 -127.40 -103.47 15.74
CA GLU A 451 -127.43 -104.77 15.06
C GLU A 451 -128.20 -104.72 13.71
N SER A 452 -127.66 -105.38 12.70
CA SER A 452 -128.18 -105.66 11.34
C SER A 452 -129.45 -104.94 10.85
N GLY A 453 -129.31 -104.08 9.81
CA GLY A 453 -130.42 -103.81 8.88
C GLY A 453 -130.39 -102.47 8.14
N ASN A 454 -130.50 -101.36 8.87
CA ASN A 454 -131.08 -100.11 8.32
C ASN A 454 -130.10 -98.94 8.06
N PHE A 455 -128.78 -99.16 8.08
CA PHE A 455 -127.78 -98.07 8.01
C PHE A 455 -127.95 -97.15 6.79
N ALA A 456 -128.26 -97.72 5.62
CA ALA A 456 -128.39 -96.97 4.37
C ALA A 456 -129.53 -95.93 4.35
N LEU A 457 -130.64 -96.15 5.08
CA LEU A 457 -131.79 -95.24 5.03
C LEU A 457 -131.56 -93.94 5.83
N ILE A 458 -130.85 -94.03 6.95
CA ILE A 458 -130.63 -92.90 7.87
C ILE A 458 -129.56 -91.96 7.32
N GLU A 459 -128.53 -92.49 6.65
CA GLU A 459 -127.49 -91.67 6.02
C GLU A 459 -128.05 -90.84 4.86
N VAL A 460 -128.93 -91.42 4.04
CA VAL A 460 -129.65 -90.72 2.96
C VAL A 460 -130.59 -89.65 3.51
N ALA A 461 -131.36 -89.96 4.57
CA ALA A 461 -132.22 -88.97 5.23
C ALA A 461 -131.42 -87.79 5.81
N ARG A 462 -130.22 -88.04 6.33
CA ARG A 462 -129.31 -87.00 6.84
C ARG A 462 -128.73 -86.15 5.71
N ALA A 463 -128.25 -86.77 4.63
CA ALA A 463 -127.73 -86.05 3.46
C ALA A 463 -128.77 -85.09 2.86
N LEU A 464 -130.04 -85.52 2.76
CA LEU A 464 -131.16 -84.70 2.29
C LEU A 464 -131.56 -83.57 3.27
N SER A 465 -131.19 -83.67 4.55
CA SER A 465 -131.46 -82.62 5.54
C SER A 465 -130.43 -81.48 5.52
N THR A 466 -129.19 -81.75 5.08
CA THR A 466 -128.12 -80.75 4.99
C THR A 466 -128.12 -80.01 3.65
N SER A 467 -128.78 -80.55 2.62
CA SER A 467 -128.96 -79.90 1.31
C SER A 467 -130.04 -78.82 1.32
N GLY A 468 -129.81 -77.73 2.05
CA GLY A 468 -130.73 -76.60 2.18
C GLY A 468 -130.79 -75.71 0.93
N PHE A 469 -131.54 -76.12 -0.10
CA PHE A 469 -131.83 -75.31 -1.30
C PHE A 469 -133.30 -74.88 -1.38
N LYS A 470 -133.53 -73.62 -1.80
CA LYS A 470 -134.88 -73.06 -1.98
C LYS A 470 -134.89 -72.02 -3.11
N LEU A 471 -135.64 -72.29 -4.18
CA LEU A 471 -136.00 -71.33 -5.23
C LEU A 471 -137.16 -70.44 -4.70
N VAL A 472 -137.49 -69.25 -5.23
CA VAL A 472 -137.68 -68.80 -6.63
C VAL A 472 -137.24 -67.32 -6.76
N PRO A 473 -136.75 -66.83 -7.92
CA PRO A 473 -136.22 -65.47 -8.08
C PRO A 473 -137.28 -64.45 -8.57
N ASP A 474 -136.90 -63.17 -8.55
CA ASP A 474 -137.55 -62.11 -9.33
C ASP A 474 -136.53 -61.04 -9.77
N VAL A 475 -136.87 -60.23 -10.79
CA VAL A 475 -135.98 -59.25 -11.44
C VAL A 475 -136.76 -57.97 -11.78
N VAL A 476 -136.11 -56.79 -11.76
CA VAL A 476 -136.27 -55.62 -12.68
C VAL A 476 -135.86 -54.31 -11.97
N ALA A 477 -135.40 -53.34 -12.76
CA ALA A 477 -134.82 -52.06 -12.35
C ALA A 477 -135.85 -50.94 -12.07
N GLY A 478 -135.37 -49.83 -11.50
CA GLY A 478 -135.68 -48.51 -12.08
C GLY A 478 -136.15 -47.37 -11.16
N GLY A 479 -135.24 -46.43 -10.86
CA GLY A 479 -135.55 -45.00 -10.60
C GLY A 479 -136.18 -44.63 -9.24
N GLY A 480 -136.13 -43.33 -8.88
CA GLY A 480 -136.93 -42.79 -7.77
C GLY A 480 -136.28 -41.86 -6.72
N GLU A 481 -135.41 -40.94 -7.12
CA GLU A 481 -135.35 -39.54 -6.61
C GLU A 481 -135.22 -39.21 -5.09
N GLY A 482 -134.14 -38.47 -4.72
CA GLY A 482 -134.07 -37.65 -3.50
C GLY A 482 -133.22 -38.20 -2.34
N GLY A 483 -132.03 -37.66 -2.04
CA GLY A 483 -131.30 -36.63 -2.77
C GLY A 483 -129.89 -36.35 -2.25
N GLY A 484 -128.94 -36.21 -3.18
CA GLY A 484 -127.54 -35.82 -2.97
C GLY A 484 -126.62 -36.93 -2.40
N ASN A 485 -125.30 -36.77 -2.41
CA ASN A 485 -124.45 -35.89 -3.23
C ASN A 485 -122.99 -36.40 -3.16
N THR A 486 -122.10 -36.24 -4.15
CA THR A 486 -122.20 -35.57 -5.47
C THR A 486 -121.35 -36.34 -6.49
N LEU A 487 -121.62 -36.22 -7.80
CA LEU A 487 -120.70 -36.62 -8.87
C LEU A 487 -120.69 -35.56 -10.00
N VAL A 488 -119.74 -35.65 -10.93
CA VAL A 488 -119.60 -34.79 -12.13
C VAL A 488 -119.18 -33.32 -11.87
N ASN A 489 -117.89 -33.05 -12.01
CA ASN A 489 -117.37 -31.82 -12.65
C ASN A 489 -115.86 -31.92 -12.88
N VAL A 490 -115.41 -31.74 -14.14
CA VAL A 490 -114.02 -31.42 -14.57
C VAL A 490 -112.93 -32.48 -14.22
N LEU A 491 -112.21 -33.09 -15.16
CA LEU A 491 -112.33 -33.15 -16.62
C LEU A 491 -111.63 -34.41 -17.16
N MET A 492 -112.04 -34.89 -18.33
CA MET A 492 -111.35 -35.93 -19.10
C MET A 492 -110.68 -35.28 -20.34
N ALA A 493 -109.48 -35.75 -20.70
CA ALA A 493 -108.78 -35.51 -21.97
C ALA A 493 -108.53 -34.04 -22.43
N GLY A 494 -107.29 -33.58 -22.24
CA GLY A 494 -106.59 -32.62 -23.12
C GLY A 494 -105.22 -33.22 -23.47
N LEU A 495 -104.83 -33.36 -24.75
CA LEU A 495 -104.24 -32.30 -25.59
C LEU A 495 -102.92 -31.79 -24.96
N ILE A 496 -101.71 -32.10 -25.47
CA ILE A 496 -101.21 -32.14 -26.86
C ILE A 496 -101.60 -30.87 -27.63
N GLN A 497 -100.58 -30.05 -27.95
CA GLN A 497 -100.67 -28.68 -28.52
C GLN A 497 -101.31 -27.64 -27.58
N ASP A 498 -100.91 -26.37 -27.56
CA ASP A 498 -99.80 -25.65 -28.23
C ASP A 498 -99.05 -24.79 -27.16
N ASN A 499 -97.74 -24.49 -27.17
CA ASN A 499 -96.80 -24.03 -28.22
C ASN A 499 -96.81 -22.49 -28.42
N LEU A 500 -95.63 -21.95 -28.80
CA LEU A 500 -95.36 -20.56 -29.28
C LEU A 500 -95.61 -19.34 -28.35
N ARG A 501 -94.49 -18.76 -27.86
CA ARG A 501 -94.02 -17.37 -28.14
C ARG A 501 -92.69 -17.10 -27.39
N HIS A 502 -91.62 -16.55 -27.96
CA HIS A 502 -91.48 -15.68 -29.15
C HIS A 502 -90.49 -16.20 -30.23
N LYS A 503 -90.06 -15.34 -31.17
CA LYS A 503 -89.61 -15.66 -32.56
C LYS A 503 -88.32 -14.82 -32.96
N PRO A 504 -87.91 -14.60 -34.24
CA PRO A 504 -86.57 -14.91 -34.81
C PRO A 504 -85.84 -13.61 -35.31
N PRO A 505 -85.02 -13.57 -36.40
CA PRO A 505 -84.12 -14.52 -37.11
C PRO A 505 -82.63 -14.02 -37.01
N ASP A 506 -81.60 -14.22 -37.86
CA ASP A 506 -81.25 -15.00 -39.09
C ASP A 506 -79.69 -15.30 -38.98
N ALA A 507 -78.80 -15.60 -39.94
CA ALA A 507 -78.80 -15.74 -41.41
C ALA A 507 -77.69 -16.68 -41.96
N ARG A 508 -78.06 -17.44 -43.00
CA ARG A 508 -77.36 -17.82 -44.26
C ARG A 508 -75.82 -18.01 -44.36
N ASN A 509 -75.50 -19.15 -45.00
CA ASN A 509 -74.45 -19.43 -46.02
C ASN A 509 -73.00 -19.76 -45.62
N ALA A 510 -72.38 -20.55 -46.52
CA ALA A 510 -71.00 -21.09 -46.52
C ALA A 510 -70.29 -20.64 -47.85
N PRO A 511 -69.19 -21.25 -48.38
CA PRO A 511 -68.21 -22.18 -47.81
C PRO A 511 -66.71 -21.89 -48.17
N ALA A 512 -65.78 -22.66 -47.56
CA ALA A 512 -64.55 -23.24 -48.14
C ALA A 512 -63.38 -22.39 -48.75
N VAL A 513 -62.30 -23.13 -49.07
CA VAL A 513 -61.10 -22.81 -49.90
C VAL A 513 -59.97 -22.00 -49.24
N GLY A 514 -58.71 -22.35 -49.60
CA GLY A 514 -57.49 -21.56 -49.33
C GLY A 514 -57.25 -20.47 -50.40
N PRO A 515 -56.02 -20.23 -50.93
CA PRO A 515 -54.97 -21.23 -51.20
C PRO A 515 -53.49 -20.74 -51.03
N THR A 516 -52.54 -21.51 -51.56
CA THR A 516 -51.22 -21.09 -52.14
C THR A 516 -50.23 -20.21 -51.36
N GLY A 517 -49.00 -20.74 -51.14
CA GLY A 517 -47.76 -19.99 -51.46
C GLY A 517 -47.48 -20.03 -52.97
N PRO A 518 -46.47 -19.31 -53.51
CA PRO A 518 -45.07 -19.72 -53.38
C PRO A 518 -44.06 -18.53 -53.37
N GLY A 519 -42.78 -18.79 -53.68
CA GLY A 519 -41.68 -17.81 -53.83
C GLY A 519 -40.70 -17.88 -52.66
N GLU A 520 -39.37 -18.00 -52.81
CA GLU A 520 -38.41 -17.27 -53.65
C GLU A 520 -38.25 -15.77 -53.29
N SER A 521 -37.05 -15.16 -53.28
CA SER A 521 -35.66 -15.66 -53.20
C SER A 521 -34.69 -14.45 -53.10
N SER A 522 -33.51 -14.65 -52.49
CA SER A 522 -32.29 -13.81 -52.67
C SER A 522 -32.32 -12.31 -52.26
N GLY A 523 -31.17 -11.63 -52.33
CA GLY A 523 -30.91 -10.29 -51.76
C GLY A 523 -30.23 -10.39 -50.38
N MET A 524 -29.04 -9.84 -50.06
CA MET A 524 -28.27 -8.69 -50.58
C MET A 524 -29.05 -7.35 -50.48
N THR A 525 -28.50 -6.25 -49.92
CA THR A 525 -27.10 -5.95 -49.53
C THR A 525 -27.04 -4.82 -48.47
N GLU A 526 -25.92 -4.77 -47.72
CA GLU A 526 -25.28 -3.58 -47.10
C GLU A 526 -26.04 -2.71 -46.08
N GLY A 527 -25.31 -2.25 -45.06
CA GLY A 527 -25.80 -1.48 -43.91
C GLY A 527 -24.82 -1.55 -42.74
#